data_AF-A0A3S0X9C3-F1
#
_entry.id   AF-A0A3S0X9C3-F1
#
_cell.length_a   1.000
_cell.length_b   1.000
_cell.length_c   1.000
_cell.angle_alpha   90.00
_cell.angle_beta   90.00
_cell.angle_gamma   90.00
#
_symmetry.space_group_name_H-M   'P 1'
#
loop_
_entity.id
_entity.type
_entity.pdbx_description
1 polymer ?
#
loop_
_entity_poly.entity_id
_entity_poly.type
_entity_poly.pdbx_seq_one_letter_code
_entity_poly.pdbx_strand_id
1 'polypeptide(L)'
;MNVAGVYPKVRQIVADVLVIDEEEVSLNSRLIADLGAESIDFLDLVFQLEKEFKIKIPRGQLEKNARGELAEDEFEKGGVLTEQGLASLKNYLSEVPAEQFKANMKVNEIPMLFTVETFCKLVVAASQTAETVA
;
A
#
# COMPACT_ATOMS: atom_id res chain seq x y z
N MET A 1 -16.21 0.66 6.63
CA MET A 1 -14.97 -0.03 7.08
C MET A 1 -13.93 1.04 7.43
N ASN A 2 -13.16 0.91 8.52
CA ASN A 2 -12.09 1.86 8.87
C ASN A 2 -10.79 1.11 9.20
N VAL A 3 -9.63 1.79 9.16
CA VAL A 3 -8.28 1.22 9.40
C VAL A 3 -8.23 0.40 10.69
N ALA A 4 -8.69 0.96 11.82
CA ALA A 4 -8.67 0.26 13.11
C ALA A 4 -9.52 -1.03 13.12
N GLY A 5 -10.57 -1.11 12.30
CA GLY A 5 -11.43 -2.29 12.21
C GLY A 5 -10.85 -3.40 11.34
N VAL A 6 -10.06 -3.05 10.32
CA VAL A 6 -9.42 -4.03 9.41
C VAL A 6 -8.04 -4.45 9.90
N TYR A 7 -7.34 -3.59 10.64
CA TYR A 7 -5.98 -3.81 11.13
C TYR A 7 -5.75 -5.17 11.79
N PRO A 8 -6.55 -5.64 12.78
CA PRO A 8 -6.27 -6.93 13.43
C PRO A 8 -6.23 -8.08 12.43
N LYS A 9 -7.09 -8.01 11.40
CA LYS A 9 -7.17 -9.05 10.39
C LYS A 9 -6.08 -8.92 9.33
N VAL A 10 -5.76 -7.70 8.91
CA VAL A 10 -4.62 -7.42 8.02
C VAL A 10 -3.32 -7.88 8.68
N ARG A 11 -3.13 -7.55 9.96
CA ARG A 11 -1.97 -7.94 10.77
C ARG A 11 -1.79 -9.45 10.82
N GLN A 12 -2.88 -10.19 11.08
CA GLN A 12 -2.88 -11.64 11.07
C GLN A 12 -2.46 -12.21 9.71
N ILE A 13 -2.99 -11.66 8.61
CA ILE A 13 -2.65 -12.10 7.25
C ILE A 13 -1.19 -11.78 6.93
N VAL A 14 -0.68 -10.62 7.34
CA VAL A 14 0.73 -10.24 7.16
C VAL A 14 1.65 -11.22 7.89
N ALA A 15 1.32 -11.56 9.13
CA ALA A 15 2.09 -12.52 9.92
C ALA A 15 2.10 -13.92 9.27
N ASP A 16 0.94 -14.39 8.77
CA ASP A 16 0.81 -15.69 8.11
C ASP A 16 1.60 -15.78 6.80
N VAL A 17 1.49 -14.75 5.94
CA VAL A 17 2.17 -14.75 4.63
C VAL A 17 3.69 -14.63 4.80
N LEU A 18 4.14 -13.74 5.68
CA LEU A 18 5.58 -13.52 5.91
C LEU A 18 6.20 -14.54 6.87
N VAL A 19 5.39 -15.44 7.45
CA VAL A 19 5.83 -16.46 8.42
C VAL A 19 6.59 -15.84 9.59
N ILE A 20 6.02 -14.78 10.17
CA ILE A 20 6.55 -14.04 11.32
C ILE A 20 5.52 -14.01 12.46
N ASP A 21 5.97 -13.65 13.66
CA ASP A 21 5.06 -13.45 14.78
C ASP A 21 4.17 -12.22 14.57
N GLU A 22 2.88 -12.36 14.90
CA GLU A 22 1.93 -11.26 14.79
C GLU A 22 2.38 -10.05 15.63
N GLU A 23 3.09 -10.30 16.73
CA GLU A 23 3.71 -9.29 17.60
C GLU A 23 4.75 -8.41 16.91
N GLU A 24 5.43 -8.91 15.87
CA GLU A 24 6.39 -8.13 15.08
C GLU A 24 5.71 -7.21 14.07
N VAL A 25 4.44 -7.46 13.76
CA VAL A 25 3.66 -6.67 12.81
C VAL A 25 3.04 -5.46 13.52
N SER A 26 3.54 -4.27 13.18
CA SER A 26 3.01 -2.98 13.62
C SER A 26 2.45 -2.18 12.44
N LEU A 27 1.48 -1.30 12.70
CA LEU A 27 0.89 -0.41 11.68
C LEU A 27 1.93 0.36 10.86
N ASN A 28 2.99 0.84 11.53
CA ASN A 28 4.07 1.62 10.91
C ASN A 28 5.19 0.76 10.31
N SER A 29 5.15 -0.57 10.47
CA SER A 29 6.18 -1.46 9.91
C SER A 29 6.08 -1.45 8.39
N ARG A 30 7.20 -1.24 7.71
CA ARG A 30 7.30 -1.34 6.24
C ARG A 30 7.40 -2.80 5.84
N LEU A 31 6.57 -3.22 4.90
CA LEU A 31 6.50 -4.63 4.52
C LEU A 31 7.83 -5.14 3.97
N ILE A 32 8.47 -4.39 3.06
CA ILE A 32 9.76 -4.80 2.48
C ILE A 32 10.90 -4.50 3.45
N ALA A 33 10.99 -3.24 3.90
CA ALA A 33 12.18 -2.76 4.57
C ALA A 33 12.31 -3.22 6.03
N ASP A 34 11.19 -3.50 6.71
CA ASP A 34 11.20 -3.93 8.12
C ASP A 34 10.79 -5.41 8.26
N LEU A 35 9.81 -5.88 7.50
CA LEU A 35 9.31 -7.27 7.57
C LEU A 35 9.91 -8.22 6.53
N GLY A 36 10.75 -7.71 5.61
CA GLY A 36 11.46 -8.54 4.64
C GLY A 36 10.58 -9.12 3.52
N ALA A 37 9.39 -8.56 3.27
CA ALA A 37 8.49 -9.04 2.23
C ALA A 37 9.14 -8.95 0.83
N GLU A 38 9.09 -10.06 0.09
CA GLU A 38 9.51 -10.14 -1.30
C GLU A 38 8.35 -9.83 -2.26
N SER A 39 8.66 -9.58 -3.54
CA SER A 39 7.63 -9.24 -4.54
C SER A 39 6.54 -10.31 -4.70
N ILE A 40 6.82 -11.57 -4.36
CA ILE A 40 5.83 -12.66 -4.36
C ILE A 40 4.86 -12.53 -3.18
N ASP A 41 5.37 -12.20 -2.00
CA ASP A 41 4.55 -12.04 -0.79
C ASP A 41 3.51 -10.94 -0.95
N PHE A 42 3.80 -9.89 -1.73
CA PHE A 42 2.81 -8.85 -2.07
C PHE A 42 1.61 -9.42 -2.82
N LEU A 43 1.83 -10.36 -3.73
CA LEU A 43 0.75 -10.96 -4.51
C LEU A 43 -0.11 -11.86 -3.63
N ASP A 44 0.52 -12.65 -2.76
CA ASP A 44 -0.18 -13.50 -1.80
C ASP A 44 -0.93 -12.68 -0.74
N LEU A 45 -0.34 -11.60 -0.23
CA LEU A 45 -0.99 -10.66 0.69
C LEU A 45 -2.24 -10.06 0.09
N VAL A 46 -2.13 -9.48 -1.11
CA VAL A 46 -3.28 -8.89 -1.80
C VAL A 46 -4.36 -9.95 -2.03
N PHE A 47 -3.98 -11.15 -2.47
CA PHE A 47 -4.94 -12.24 -2.71
C PHE A 47 -5.67 -12.70 -1.44
N GLN A 48 -4.96 -12.85 -0.32
CA GLN A 48 -5.56 -13.20 0.98
C GLN A 48 -6.50 -12.09 1.47
N LEU A 49 -6.11 -10.83 1.32
CA LEU A 49 -6.95 -9.69 1.68
C LEU A 49 -8.21 -9.60 0.81
N GLU A 50 -8.10 -9.81 -0.50
CA GLU A 50 -9.24 -9.87 -1.42
C GLU A 50 -10.24 -10.95 -0.98
N LYS A 51 -9.73 -12.15 -0.66
CA LYS A 51 -10.56 -13.29 -0.23
C LYS A 51 -11.22 -13.06 1.12
N GLU A 52 -10.47 -12.56 2.11
CA GLU A 52 -10.95 -12.36 3.47
C GLU A 52 -12.00 -11.24 3.55
N PHE A 53 -11.72 -10.11 2.89
CA PHE A 53 -12.61 -8.95 2.91
C PHE A 53 -13.63 -8.96 1.76
N LYS A 54 -13.60 -9.95 0.87
CA LYS A 54 -14.46 -10.07 -0.32
C LYS A 54 -14.40 -8.83 -1.21
N ILE A 55 -13.21 -8.25 -1.34
CA ILE A 55 -12.93 -7.07 -2.17
C ILE A 55 -12.14 -7.47 -3.41
N LYS A 56 -12.04 -6.55 -4.37
CA LYS A 56 -11.12 -6.68 -5.50
C LYS A 56 -10.09 -5.56 -5.50
N ILE A 57 -8.83 -5.93 -5.56
CA ILE A 57 -7.68 -5.02 -5.56
C ILE A 57 -6.89 -5.27 -6.85
N PRO A 58 -7.19 -4.53 -7.94
CA PRO A 58 -6.42 -4.60 -9.16
C PRO A 58 -4.93 -4.36 -8.95
N ARG A 59 -4.08 -5.05 -9.72
CA ARG A 59 -2.66 -4.67 -9.86
C ARG A 59 -2.58 -3.21 -10.32
N GLY A 60 -1.70 -2.45 -9.67
CA GLY A 60 -1.56 -1.01 -9.92
C GLY A 60 -2.64 -0.13 -9.26
N GLN A 61 -3.58 -0.67 -8.47
CA GLN A 61 -4.50 0.20 -7.70
C GLN A 61 -3.76 1.04 -6.67
N LEU A 62 -2.73 0.50 -6.03
CA LEU A 62 -1.87 1.27 -5.11
C LEU A 62 -1.24 2.46 -5.84
N GLU A 63 -0.67 2.21 -7.01
CA GLU A 63 -0.06 3.25 -7.85
C GLU A 63 -1.10 4.27 -8.32
N LYS A 64 -2.30 3.82 -8.74
CA LYS A 64 -3.40 4.72 -9.11
C LYS A 64 -3.88 5.58 -7.96
N ASN A 65 -4.03 5.00 -6.76
CA ASN A 65 -4.46 5.75 -5.59
C ASN A 65 -3.39 6.75 -5.14
N ALA A 66 -2.12 6.37 -5.20
CA ALA A 66 -0.99 7.25 -4.94
C ALA A 66 -0.87 8.38 -5.97
N ARG A 67 -1.15 8.09 -7.24
CA ARG A 67 -1.20 9.08 -8.32
C ARG A 67 -2.40 10.02 -8.19
N GLY A 68 -3.54 9.50 -7.74
CA GLY A 68 -4.79 10.23 -7.69
C GLY A 68 -5.25 10.65 -9.09
N GLU A 69 -5.55 11.94 -9.23
CA GLU A 69 -6.05 12.54 -10.48
C GLU A 69 -4.94 12.95 -11.46
N LEU A 70 -3.67 12.85 -11.05
CA LEU A 70 -2.53 13.22 -11.91
C LEU A 70 -2.46 12.34 -13.17
N ALA A 71 -2.07 12.97 -14.28
CA ALA A 71 -1.69 12.22 -15.47
C ALA A 71 -0.40 11.41 -15.21
N GLU A 72 -0.14 10.41 -16.05
CA GLU A 72 1.05 9.56 -15.92
C GLU A 72 2.35 10.36 -16.05
N ASP A 73 2.45 11.26 -17.06
CA ASP A 73 3.60 12.15 -17.26
C ASP A 73 3.78 13.18 -16.13
N GLU A 74 2.68 13.50 -15.43
CA GLU A 74 2.73 14.38 -14.25
C GLU A 74 3.15 13.62 -13.00
N PHE A 75 2.88 12.33 -12.90
CA PHE A 75 3.29 11.50 -11.78
C PHE A 75 4.75 11.06 -11.90
N GLU A 76 5.13 10.57 -13.08
CA GLU A 76 6.48 10.09 -13.36
C GLU A 76 6.98 10.49 -14.75
N LYS A 77 8.30 10.64 -14.85
CA LYS A 77 9.00 10.83 -16.13
C LYS A 77 10.15 9.84 -16.24
N GLY A 78 10.00 8.89 -17.16
CA GLY A 78 11.03 7.88 -17.43
C GLY A 78 11.31 6.97 -16.23
N GLY A 79 10.29 6.61 -15.44
CA GLY A 79 10.45 5.76 -14.26
C GLY A 79 10.83 6.51 -12.97
N VAL A 80 10.92 7.84 -13.00
CA VAL A 80 11.28 8.68 -11.85
C VAL A 80 10.10 9.57 -11.49
N LEU A 81 9.76 9.63 -10.19
CA LEU A 81 8.71 10.51 -9.70
C LEU A 81 9.04 11.98 -9.96
N THR A 82 8.04 12.74 -10.41
CA THR A 82 8.16 14.19 -10.48
C THR A 82 7.91 14.82 -9.11
N GLU A 83 8.15 16.13 -8.96
CA GLU A 83 7.80 16.87 -7.75
C GLU A 83 6.30 16.75 -7.41
N GLN A 84 5.43 16.77 -8.43
CA GLN A 84 3.98 16.62 -8.25
C GLN A 84 3.61 15.19 -7.86
N GLY A 85 4.20 14.19 -8.52
CA GLY A 85 4.00 12.78 -8.19
C GLY A 85 4.44 12.46 -6.77
N LEU A 86 5.59 13.00 -6.34
CA LEU A 86 6.08 12.88 -4.97
C LEU A 86 5.13 13.52 -3.96
N ALA A 87 4.57 14.70 -4.26
CA ALA A 87 3.61 15.36 -3.40
C ALA A 87 2.31 14.56 -3.25
N SER A 88 1.77 14.02 -4.35
CA SER A 88 0.59 13.14 -4.31
C SER A 88 0.86 11.85 -3.55
N LEU A 89 2.02 11.22 -3.78
CA LEU A 89 2.43 10.02 -3.06
C LEU A 89 2.55 10.29 -1.55
N LYS A 90 3.15 11.42 -1.14
CA LYS A 90 3.21 11.85 0.27
C LYS A 90 1.84 12.06 0.89
N ASN A 91 0.89 12.61 0.12
CA ASN A 91 -0.47 12.81 0.60
C ASN A 91 -1.20 11.48 0.79
N TYR A 92 -1.00 10.53 -0.14
CA TYR A 92 -1.59 9.19 -0.04
C TYR A 92 -0.99 8.41 1.14
N LEU A 93 0.35 8.36 1.21
CA LEU A 93 1.13 7.71 2.26
C LEU A 93 1.39 8.67 3.44
N SER A 94 0.33 9.29 3.95
CA SER A 94 0.39 10.24 5.06
C SER A 94 0.95 9.64 6.36
N GLU A 95 0.94 8.30 6.48
CA GLU A 95 1.56 7.57 7.57
C GLU A 95 3.08 7.48 7.49
N VAL A 96 3.64 7.66 6.29
CA VAL A 96 5.09 7.52 6.07
C VAL A 96 5.77 8.85 6.39
N PRO A 97 6.83 8.86 7.21
CA PRO A 97 7.53 10.09 7.53
C PRO A 97 8.17 10.70 6.27
N ALA A 98 8.12 12.04 6.17
CA ALA A 98 8.59 12.79 5.02
C ALA A 98 10.06 12.50 4.62
N GLU A 99 10.87 12.08 5.59
CA GLU A 99 12.28 11.70 5.42
C GLU A 99 12.50 10.46 4.54
N GLN A 100 11.48 9.60 4.41
CA GLN A 100 11.55 8.40 3.56
C GLN A 100 11.37 8.74 2.08
N PHE A 101 10.86 9.93 1.76
CA PHE A 101 10.58 10.37 0.40
C PHE A 101 11.77 11.14 -0.17
N LYS A 102 12.39 10.58 -1.21
CA LYS A 102 13.53 11.20 -1.91
C LYS A 102 13.08 11.94 -3.16
N ALA A 103 13.73 13.07 -3.47
CA ALA A 103 13.36 13.93 -4.61
C ALA A 103 13.43 13.23 -5.98
N ASN A 104 14.34 12.27 -6.17
CA ASN A 104 14.52 11.50 -7.42
C ASN A 104 14.16 10.02 -7.23
N MET A 105 13.14 9.74 -6.42
CA MET A 105 12.70 8.38 -6.16
C MET A 105 12.11 7.73 -7.41
N LYS A 106 12.47 6.48 -7.67
CA LYS A 106 11.94 5.73 -8.81
C LYS A 106 10.59 5.11 -8.48
N VAL A 107 9.73 4.93 -9.49
CA VAL A 107 8.41 4.31 -9.28
C VAL A 107 8.50 2.88 -8.75
N ASN A 108 9.55 2.15 -9.12
CA ASN A 108 9.79 0.81 -8.60
C ASN A 108 10.28 0.79 -7.14
N GLU A 109 10.65 1.93 -6.55
CA GLU A 109 10.97 2.05 -5.12
C GLU A 109 9.74 2.36 -4.26
N ILE A 110 8.61 2.76 -4.86
CA ILE A 110 7.36 3.08 -4.13
C ILE A 110 6.92 1.93 -3.21
N PRO A 111 6.95 0.64 -3.62
CA PRO A 111 6.55 -0.46 -2.74
C PRO A 111 7.38 -0.57 -1.45
N MET A 112 8.60 -0.02 -1.42
CA MET A 112 9.44 -0.02 -0.21
C MET A 112 8.91 0.93 0.87
N LEU A 113 8.05 1.87 0.51
CA LEU A 113 7.39 2.77 1.45
C LEU A 113 6.12 2.18 2.07
N PHE A 114 5.58 1.09 1.49
CA PHE A 114 4.31 0.56 1.94
C PHE A 114 4.43 -0.06 3.33
N THR A 115 3.56 0.42 4.20
CA THR A 115 3.42 -0.06 5.57
C THR A 115 2.21 -0.96 5.69
N VAL A 116 2.09 -1.63 6.84
CA VAL A 116 0.87 -2.37 7.19
C VAL A 116 -0.36 -1.46 7.17
N GLU A 117 -0.22 -0.21 7.61
CA GLU A 117 -1.30 0.78 7.53
C GLU A 117 -1.70 1.10 6.08
N THR A 118 -0.75 1.18 5.15
CA THR A 118 -1.05 1.37 3.72
C THR A 118 -2.00 0.29 3.20
N PHE A 119 -1.77 -0.96 3.57
CA PHE A 119 -2.63 -2.08 3.18
C PHE A 119 -4.00 -2.02 3.86
N CYS A 120 -4.06 -1.60 5.12
CA CYS A 120 -5.34 -1.35 5.79
C CYS A 120 -6.17 -0.27 5.08
N LYS A 121 -5.55 0.86 4.70
CA LYS A 121 -6.19 1.93 3.94
C LYS A 121 -6.67 1.44 2.59
N LEU A 122 -5.87 0.61 1.92
CA LEU A 122 -6.25 0.01 0.65
C LEU A 122 -7.47 -0.91 0.77
N VAL A 123 -7.54 -1.76 1.79
CA VAL A 123 -8.70 -2.63 2.04
C VAL A 123 -9.95 -1.80 2.27
N VAL A 124 -9.84 -0.74 3.07
CA VAL A 124 -10.93 0.21 3.33
C VAL A 124 -11.40 0.88 2.05
N ALA A 125 -10.48 1.41 1.25
CA ALA A 125 -10.81 2.07 -0.01
C ALA A 125 -11.48 1.12 -1.00
N ALA A 126 -10.93 -0.09 -1.16
CA ALA A 126 -11.47 -1.12 -2.04
C ALA A 126 -12.89 -1.56 -1.63
N SER A 127 -13.13 -1.67 -0.32
CA SER A 127 -14.46 -1.98 0.24
C SER A 127 -15.49 -0.90 -0.09
N GLN A 128 -15.10 0.38 -0.15
CA GLN A 128 -16.01 1.48 -0.47
C GLN A 128 -16.33 1.54 -1.97
N THR A 129 -15.37 1.24 -2.85
CA THR A 129 -15.62 1.14 -4.29
C THR A 129 -16.51 -0.03 -4.68
N ALA A 130 -16.50 -1.13 -3.92
CA ALA A 130 -17.34 -2.29 -4.16
C ALA A 130 -18.85 -2.00 -3.97
N GLU A 131 -19.21 -1.02 -3.13
CA GLU A 131 -20.60 -0.61 -2.91
C GLU A 131 -21.17 0.27 -4.05
N THR A 132 -20.34 0.83 -4.93
CA THR A 132 -20.81 1.73 -6.01
C THR A 132 -21.10 0.99 -7.33
N VAL A 133 -20.81 -0.31 -7.41
CA VAL A 133 -20.99 -1.14 -8.61
C VAL A 133 -22.08 -2.22 -8.44
N ALA A 134 -22.94 -2.10 -7.43
CA ALA A 134 -24.08 -2.99 -7.18
C ALA A 134 -25.42 -2.32 -7.53
#